data_AF-A0A969MII6-F1
#
_entry.id   AF-A0A969MII6-F1
#
_cell.length_a   1.000
_cell.length_b   1.000
_cell.length_c   1.000
_cell.angle_alpha   90.00
_cell.angle_beta   90.00
_cell.angle_gamma   90.00
#
_symmetry.space_group_name_H-M   'P 1'
#
loop_
_entity.id
_entity.type
_entity.pdbx_description
1 polymer ?
#
loop_
_entity_poly.entity_id
_entity_poly.type
_entity_poly.pdbx_seq_one_letter_code
_entity_poly.pdbx_strand_id
1 'polypeptide(L)'
;MKEKKPFVLPDSFLKQLKEFSGGGFVLIIFDEDGNIKVYEEADTSKDHLALSHFGADYFECLMQNNKNCTQNHFFEEVDDGEDEEEEDHEIT
;
A
#
# COMPACT_ATOMS: atom_id res chain seq x y z
N MET A 1 -23.44 -31.66 0.98
CA MET A 1 -22.14 -30.97 0.82
C MET A 1 -21.65 -30.63 2.22
N LYS A 2 -20.39 -30.97 2.58
CA LYS A 2 -19.82 -30.48 3.84
C LYS A 2 -19.43 -29.03 3.60
N GLU A 3 -19.98 -28.10 4.39
CA GLU A 3 -19.52 -26.72 4.38
C GLU A 3 -18.01 -26.72 4.69
N LYS A 4 -17.20 -26.21 3.75
CA LYS A 4 -15.78 -25.96 3.99
C LYS A 4 -15.71 -24.91 5.10
N LYS A 5 -15.01 -25.23 6.19
CA LYS A 5 -14.73 -24.23 7.22
C LYS A 5 -13.86 -23.12 6.64
N PRO A 6 -14.08 -21.85 7.02
CA PRO A 6 -13.22 -20.77 6.59
C PRO A 6 -11.78 -21.02 7.06
N PHE A 7 -10.81 -20.73 6.21
CA PHE A 7 -9.40 -20.76 6.60
C PHE A 7 -9.16 -19.79 7.77
N VAL A 8 -8.43 -20.25 8.79
CA VAL A 8 -8.00 -19.45 9.94
C VAL A 8 -6.53 -19.78 10.19
N LEU A 9 -5.72 -18.74 10.43
CA LEU A 9 -4.33 -18.94 10.83
C LEU A 9 -4.24 -19.70 12.17
N PRO A 10 -3.26 -20.60 12.35
CA PRO A 10 -3.06 -21.27 13.62
C PRO A 10 -2.74 -20.29 14.75
N ASP A 11 -3.36 -20.46 15.91
CA ASP A 11 -3.09 -19.63 17.10
C ASP A 11 -1.60 -19.61 17.49
N SER A 12 -0.88 -20.71 17.24
CA SER A 12 0.56 -20.79 17.49
C SER A 12 1.36 -19.80 16.65
N PHE A 13 0.94 -19.59 15.40
CA PHE A 13 1.59 -18.63 14.50
C PHE A 13 1.32 -17.20 14.97
N LEU A 14 0.07 -16.88 15.34
CA LEU A 14 -0.30 -15.56 15.85
C LEU A 14 0.46 -15.22 17.15
N LYS A 15 0.61 -16.20 18.05
CA LYS A 15 1.42 -16.05 19.26
C LYS A 15 2.89 -15.75 18.96
N GLN A 16 3.49 -16.49 18.03
CA GLN A 16 4.87 -16.21 17.60
C GLN A 16 5.00 -14.81 17.01
N LEU A 17 4.06 -14.42 16.14
CA LEU A 17 4.06 -13.09 15.53
C LEU A 17 3.99 -12.00 16.60
N LYS A 18 3.15 -12.19 17.61
CA LYS A 18 3.08 -11.29 18.78
C LYS A 18 4.44 -11.17 19.47
N GLU A 19 5.08 -12.29 19.81
CA GLU A 19 6.38 -12.32 20.50
C GLU A 19 7.49 -11.58 19.73
N PHE A 20 7.48 -11.64 18.39
CA PHE A 20 8.46 -10.95 17.55
C PHE A 20 8.12 -9.48 17.24
N SER A 21 6.85 -9.09 17.37
CA SER A 21 6.38 -7.76 16.96
C SER A 21 6.75 -6.62 17.89
N GLY A 22 7.03 -6.90 19.17
CA GLY A 22 7.52 -5.89 20.13
C GLY A 22 6.57 -4.72 20.39
N GLY A 23 5.25 -4.99 20.47
CA GLY A 23 4.22 -3.98 20.76
C GLY A 23 2.88 -4.28 20.10
N GLY A 24 2.87 -5.06 19.03
CA GLY A 24 1.66 -5.49 18.33
C GLY A 24 1.86 -5.61 16.82
N PHE A 25 0.85 -6.15 16.15
CA PHE A 25 0.86 -6.33 14.70
C PHE A 25 -0.52 -6.11 14.08
N VAL A 26 -0.50 -5.79 12.80
CA VAL A 26 -1.65 -5.91 11.90
C VAL A 26 -1.24 -6.81 10.75
N LEU A 27 -1.96 -7.91 10.56
CA LEU A 27 -1.72 -8.87 9.49
C LEU A 27 -2.98 -8.99 8.63
N ILE A 28 -2.82 -8.67 7.35
CA ILE A 28 -3.88 -8.76 6.34
C ILE A 28 -3.56 -9.95 5.45
N ILE A 29 -4.49 -10.89 5.34
CA ILE A 29 -4.37 -12.05 4.46
C ILE A 29 -5.58 -12.16 3.52
N PHE A 30 -5.36 -12.82 2.39
CA PHE A 30 -6.42 -13.24 1.47
C PHE A 30 -6.61 -14.75 1.61
N ASP A 31 -7.86 -15.21 1.72
CA ASP A 31 -8.15 -16.64 1.68
C ASP A 31 -8.27 -17.19 0.26
N GLU A 32 -8.55 -18.50 0.13
CA GLU A 32 -8.67 -19.20 -1.16
C GLU A 32 -9.71 -18.56 -2.10
N ASP A 33 -10.69 -17.86 -1.53
CA ASP A 33 -11.78 -17.21 -2.25
C ASP A 33 -11.51 -15.70 -2.48
N GLY A 34 -10.32 -15.22 -2.09
CA GLY A 34 -9.92 -13.82 -2.19
C GLY A 34 -10.53 -12.90 -1.14
N ASN A 35 -11.19 -13.46 -0.11
CA ASN A 35 -11.74 -12.64 0.96
C ASN A 35 -10.62 -12.16 1.89
N ILE A 36 -10.74 -10.91 2.34
CA ILE A 36 -9.79 -10.30 3.27
C ILE A 36 -10.09 -10.79 4.69
N LYS A 37 -9.04 -11.22 5.39
CA LYS A 37 -9.04 -11.44 6.83
C LYS A 37 -7.97 -10.59 7.48
N VAL A 38 -8.34 -9.93 8.57
CA VAL A 38 -7.47 -9.05 9.35
C VAL A 38 -7.27 -9.66 10.72
N TYR A 39 -6.01 -9.82 11.11
CA TYR A 39 -5.59 -10.17 12.45
C TYR A 39 -4.88 -8.96 13.05
N GLU A 40 -5.34 -8.53 14.21
CA GLU A 40 -4.85 -7.35 14.89
C GLU A 40 -4.62 -7.71 16.35
N GLU A 41 -3.45 -7.35 16.86
CA GLU A 41 -3.17 -7.44 18.29
C GLU A 41 -2.23 -6.30 18.69
N ALA A 42 -2.47 -5.72 19.87
CA ALA A 42 -1.61 -4.71 20.46
C ALA A 42 -1.44 -5.00 21.96
N ASP A 43 -0.22 -4.83 22.47
CA ASP A 43 0.09 -5.10 23.87
C ASP A 43 -0.49 -4.02 24.79
N THR A 44 -0.48 -2.76 24.33
CA THR A 44 -1.06 -1.63 25.04
C THR A 44 -1.91 -0.75 24.13
N SER A 45 -2.76 0.09 24.72
CA SER A 45 -3.51 1.10 23.96
C SER A 45 -2.62 2.10 23.24
N LYS A 46 -1.39 2.32 23.73
CA LYS A 46 -0.42 3.20 23.06
C LYS A 46 0.12 2.55 21.79
N ASP A 47 0.40 1.25 21.84
CA ASP A 47 0.88 0.51 20.68
C ASP A 47 -0.21 0.39 19.61
N HIS A 48 -1.46 0.17 20.02
CA HIS A 48 -2.60 0.21 19.11
C HIS A 48 -2.74 1.56 18.39
N LEU A 49 -2.59 2.66 19.14
CA LEU A 49 -2.63 4.01 18.56
C LEU A 49 -1.45 4.23 17.59
N ALA A 50 -0.24 3.79 17.96
CA ALA A 50 0.92 3.88 17.10
C ALA A 50 0.77 3.07 15.80
N LEU A 51 0.24 1.84 15.88
CA LEU A 51 -0.07 1.02 14.70
C LEU A 51 -1.11 1.67 13.79
N SER A 52 -2.14 2.28 14.37
CA SER A 52 -3.18 2.99 13.63
C SER A 52 -2.61 4.19 12.87
N HIS A 53 -1.78 5.00 13.54
CA HIS A 53 -1.11 6.14 12.88
C HIS A 53 -0.13 5.67 11.80
N PHE A 54 0.68 4.66 12.07
CA PHE A 54 1.59 4.11 11.08
C PHE A 54 0.85 3.65 9.82
N GLY A 55 -0.29 2.96 9.97
CA GLY A 55 -1.10 2.53 8.84
C GLY A 55 -1.66 3.70 8.02
N ALA A 56 -2.14 4.75 8.69
CA ALA A 56 -2.64 5.96 8.03
C ALA A 56 -1.52 6.70 7.28
N ASP A 57 -0.38 6.92 7.93
CA ASP A 57 0.76 7.63 7.37
C ASP A 57 1.37 6.86 6.18
N TYR A 58 1.44 5.53 6.28
CA TYR A 58 1.89 4.68 5.18
C TYR A 58 0.97 4.79 3.97
N PHE A 59 -0.36 4.78 4.18
CA PHE A 59 -1.32 4.92 3.10
C PHE A 59 -1.24 6.29 2.43
N GLU A 60 -1.09 7.37 3.20
CA GLU A 60 -0.89 8.71 2.67
C GLU A 60 0.40 8.80 1.83
N CYS A 61 1.51 8.27 2.35
CA CYS A 61 2.77 8.19 1.61
C CYS A 61 2.63 7.41 0.29
N LEU A 62 1.94 6.26 0.31
CA LEU A 62 1.71 5.44 -0.87
C LEU A 62 0.88 6.20 -1.92
N MET A 63 -0.19 6.87 -1.50
CA MET A 63 -1.02 7.67 -2.39
C MET A 63 -0.24 8.84 -3.00
N GLN A 64 0.60 9.51 -2.22
CA GLN A 64 1.44 10.59 -2.73
C GLN A 64 2.49 10.07 -3.72
N ASN A 65 3.11 8.92 -3.42
CA ASN A 65 4.05 8.29 -4.33
C ASN A 65 3.39 7.92 -5.67
N ASN A 66 2.20 7.32 -5.63
CA ASN A 66 1.45 6.97 -6.85
C ASN A 66 1.10 8.22 -7.68
N LYS A 67 0.70 9.32 -7.03
CA LYS A 67 0.47 10.61 -7.71
C LYS A 67 1.74 11.13 -8.38
N ASN A 68 2.87 11.12 -7.66
CA ASN A 68 4.14 11.60 -8.19
C ASN A 68 4.60 10.75 -9.38
N CYS A 69 4.52 9.43 -9.29
CA CYS A 69 4.85 8.53 -10.40
C CYS A 69 3.96 8.80 -11.63
N THR A 70 2.65 8.99 -11.41
CA THR A 70 1.71 9.28 -12.49
C THR A 70 2.02 10.63 -13.13
N GLN A 71 2.24 11.68 -12.32
CA GLN A 71 2.59 13.01 -12.82
C GLN A 71 3.89 12.99 -13.61
N ASN A 72 4.94 12.37 -13.07
CA ASN A 72 6.23 12.27 -13.76
C ASN A 72 6.10 11.56 -15.11
N HIS A 73 5.31 10.50 -15.19
CA HIS A 73 5.04 9.82 -16.46
C HIS A 73 4.35 10.75 -17.47
N PHE A 74 3.35 11.52 -17.05
CA PHE A 74 2.71 12.51 -17.92
C PHE A 74 3.66 13.65 -18.36
N PHE A 75 4.55 14.12 -17.47
CA PHE A 75 5.49 15.18 -17.82
C PHE A 75 6.62 14.67 -18.74
N GLU A 76 7.09 13.43 -18.57
CA GLU A 76 8.04 12.80 -19.50
C GLU A 76 7.43 12.57 -20.89
N GLU A 77 6.13 12.25 -20.99
CA GLU A 77 5.45 12.10 -22.28
C GLU A 77 5.18 13.43 -23.00
N VAL A 78 5.11 14.55 -22.28
CA VAL A 78 4.87 15.88 -22.87
C VAL A 78 6.18 16.55 -23.33
N ASP A 79 7.30 16.23 -22.70
CA ASP A 79 8.63 16.78 -23.03
C ASP A 79 9.26 16.12 -24.27
N ASP A 80 8.80 14.93 -24.67
CA ASP A 80 9.28 14.21 -25.87
C ASP A 80 8.51 14.59 -27.16
N GLY A 81 7.77 15.71 -27.12
CA GLY A 81 6.88 16.18 -28.20
C GLY A 81 7.07 17.62 -28.64
N GLU A 82 8.13 18.33 -28.21
CA GLU A 82 8.52 19.59 -28.83
C GLU A 82 9.27 19.30 -30.14
N ASP A 83 8.49 19.00 -31.18
CA ASP A 83 8.92 19.00 -32.58
C ASP A 83 9.48 20.39 -32.95
N GLU A 84 10.64 20.35 -33.60
CA GLU A 84 11.32 21.47 -34.26
C GLU A 84 10.40 22.09 -35.32
N GLU A 85 9.72 23.21 -35.02
CA GLU A 85 9.11 24.04 -36.07
C GLU A 85 10.09 25.13 -36.52
N GLU A 86 10.64 24.92 -37.72
CA GLU A 86 11.41 25.86 -38.54
C GLU A 86 10.64 27.18 -38.73
N GLU A 87 11.14 28.30 -38.18
CA GLU A 87 10.74 29.64 -38.66
C GLU A 87 11.73 30.15 -39.72
N ASP A 88 11.35 29.90 -40.96
CA ASP A 88 11.91 30.44 -42.20
C ASP A 88 11.72 31.98 -42.22
N HIS A 89 12.74 32.73 -41.81
CA HIS A 89 12.76 34.18 -41.93
C HIS A 89 13.23 34.60 -43.34
N GLU A 90 12.31 34.63 -44.29
CA GLU A 90 12.47 35.37 -45.53
C GLU A 90 11.25 36.26 -45.79
N ILE A 91 11.34 37.57 -45.48
CA ILE A 91 10.57 38.60 -46.18
C ILE A 91 11.40 39.89 -46.29
N THR A 92 11.87 40.12 -47.52
CA THR A 92 12.00 41.36 -48.33
C THR A 92 12.05 42.74 -47.67
#